data_AF-X1ALV2-F1
#
_entry.id   AF-X1ALV2-F1
#
_cell.length_a   1.000
_cell.length_b   1.000
_cell.length_c   1.000
_cell.angle_alpha   90.00
_cell.angle_beta   90.00
_cell.angle_gamma   90.00
#
_symmetry.space_group_name_H-M   'P 1'
#
loop_
_entity.id
_entity.type
_entity.pdbx_description
1 polymer ?
#
loop_
_entity_poly.entity_id
_entity_poly.type
_entity_poly.pdbx_seq_one_letter_code
_entity_poly.pdbx_strand_id
1 'polypeptide(L)'
;MLKKIAECIKNNTNIIEKKSIDPIVQFINLNSFKSSRIFSDIGEDSAAIENDNGMYTLVTTDRIKTTFIEKFPFGAGFSSIL
;
A
#
# COMPACT_ATOMS: atom_id res chain seq x y z
N MET A 1 -2.24 -12.65 -25.78
CA MET A 1 -3.09 -12.75 -24.56
C MET A 1 -2.46 -12.04 -23.37
N LEU A 2 -1.23 -12.39 -22.97
CA LEU A 2 -0.51 -11.73 -21.86
C LEU A 2 -0.34 -10.21 -22.04
N LYS A 3 -0.02 -9.75 -23.26
CA LYS A 3 0.08 -8.31 -23.57
C LYS A 3 -1.23 -7.55 -23.29
N LYS A 4 -2.37 -8.14 -23.64
CA LYS A 4 -3.69 -7.56 -23.35
C LYS A 4 -3.98 -7.52 -21.84
N ILE A 5 -3.61 -8.58 -21.10
CA ILE A 5 -3.76 -8.60 -19.64
C ILE A 5 -2.89 -7.52 -18.99
N ALA A 6 -1.63 -7.40 -19.41
CA ALA A 6 -0.73 -6.36 -18.93
C ALA A 6 -1.25 -4.95 -19.23
N GLU A 7 -1.80 -4.72 -20.43
CA GLU A 7 -2.46 -3.46 -20.80
C GLU A 7 -3.70 -3.19 -19.93
N CYS A 8 -4.55 -4.20 -19.68
CA CYS A 8 -5.70 -4.09 -18.79
C CYS A 8 -5.30 -3.73 -17.34
N ILE A 9 -4.24 -4.33 -16.81
CA ILE A 9 -3.72 -4.02 -15.47
C ILE A 9 -3.17 -2.59 -15.44
N LYS A 10 -2.31 -2.25 -16.41
CA LYS A 10 -1.69 -0.90 -16.47
C LYS A 10 -2.73 0.21 -16.58
N ASN A 11 -3.82 -0.04 -17.30
CA ASN A 11 -4.89 0.92 -17.53
C ASN A 11 -6.04 0.81 -16.52
N ASN A 12 -5.91 -0.05 -15.50
CA ASN A 12 -6.93 -0.18 -14.48
C ASN A 12 -7.01 1.10 -13.65
N THR A 13 -8.21 1.68 -13.55
CA THR A 13 -8.43 2.95 -12.83
C THR A 13 -7.97 2.87 -11.37
N ASN A 14 -8.12 1.72 -10.70
CA ASN A 14 -7.65 1.53 -9.32
C ASN A 14 -6.13 1.62 -9.19
N ILE A 15 -5.38 1.28 -10.25
CA ILE A 15 -3.92 1.38 -10.29
C ILE A 15 -3.49 2.80 -10.67
N ILE A 16 -4.20 3.43 -11.61
CA ILE A 16 -3.93 4.82 -12.02
C ILE A 16 -4.21 5.80 -10.88
N GLU A 17 -5.33 5.65 -10.17
CA GLU A 17 -5.70 6.47 -9.02
C GLU A 17 -4.64 6.40 -7.91
N LYS A 18 -4.06 5.21 -7.65
CA LYS A 18 -2.94 5.06 -6.72
C LYS A 18 -1.72 5.90 -7.13
N LYS A 19 -1.46 6.08 -8.42
CA LYS A 19 -0.38 6.97 -8.89
C LYS A 19 -0.73 8.44 -8.73
N SER A 20 -2.00 8.82 -8.86
CA SER A 20 -2.42 10.21 -8.73
C SER A 20 -2.27 10.79 -7.32
N ILE A 21 -2.23 9.93 -6.28
CA ILE A 21 -1.99 10.37 -4.90
C ILE A 21 -0.51 10.52 -4.57
N ASP A 22 0.40 10.12 -5.46
CA ASP A 22 1.85 10.17 -5.23
C ASP A 22 2.34 11.58 -4.80
N PRO A 23 1.90 12.71 -5.39
CA PRO A 23 2.31 14.03 -4.92
C PRO A 23 1.93 14.31 -3.45
N ILE A 24 0.77 13.80 -3.00
CA ILE A 24 0.32 13.94 -1.62
C ILE A 24 1.18 13.05 -0.71
N VAL A 25 1.49 11.82 -1.16
CA VAL A 25 2.39 10.90 -0.43
C VAL A 25 3.78 11.53 -0.28
N GLN A 26 4.34 12.11 -1.34
CA GLN A 26 5.62 12.81 -1.28
C GLN A 26 5.58 13.98 -0.30
N PHE A 27 4.51 14.78 -0.31
CA PHE A 27 4.34 15.88 0.64
C PHE A 27 4.30 15.39 2.09
N ILE A 28 3.51 14.35 2.39
CA ILE A 28 3.46 13.74 3.73
C ILE A 28 4.84 13.23 4.11
N ASN A 29 5.52 12.51 3.21
CA ASN A 29 6.83 11.94 3.45
C ASN A 29 7.88 13.00 3.82
N LEU A 30 7.88 14.15 3.13
CA LEU A 30 8.76 15.28 3.40
C LEU A 30 8.51 15.94 4.76
N ASN A 31 7.27 15.90 5.25
CA ASN A 31 6.86 16.54 6.50
C ASN A 31 6.68 15.53 7.66
N SER A 32 6.99 14.26 7.43
CA SER A 32 6.87 13.21 8.44
C SER A 32 8.10 13.16 9.35
N PHE A 33 7.89 12.68 10.58
CA PHE A 33 9.00 12.36 11.48
C PHE A 33 9.94 11.35 10.83
N LYS A 34 11.25 11.62 10.91
CA LYS A 34 12.32 10.76 10.39
C LYS A 34 13.14 10.23 11.55
N SER A 35 13.42 8.92 11.53
CA SER A 35 14.28 8.26 12.49
C SER A 35 15.19 7.29 11.74
N SER A 36 16.45 7.19 12.16
CA SER A 36 17.39 6.21 11.64
C SER A 36 16.97 4.76 11.92
N ARG A 37 16.00 4.57 12.82
CA ARG A 37 15.43 3.26 13.18
C ARG A 37 14.28 2.85 12.28
N ILE A 38 13.77 3.75 11.43
CA ILE A 38 12.64 3.50 10.53
C ILE A 38 13.19 3.33 9.12
N PHE A 39 12.92 2.18 8.53
CA PHE A 39 13.28 1.83 7.17
C PHE A 39 11.99 1.66 6.39
N SER A 40 11.72 2.57 5.46
CA SER A 40 10.54 2.51 4.61
C SER A 40 10.80 3.22 3.28
N ASP A 41 10.29 2.66 2.20
CA ASP A 41 10.27 3.29 0.88
C ASP A 41 8.86 3.24 0.27
N ILE A 42 8.59 4.14 -0.66
CA ILE A 42 7.31 4.26 -1.34
C ILE A 42 7.16 3.09 -2.32
N GLY A 43 6.22 2.21 -2.03
CA GLY A 43 5.93 1.03 -2.85
C GLY A 43 6.43 -0.29 -2.27
N GLU A 44 7.05 -0.28 -1.09
CA GLU A 44 7.29 -1.50 -0.32
C GLU A 44 6.02 -1.94 0.43
N ASP A 45 5.90 -3.26 0.66
CA ASP A 45 4.71 -3.88 1.26
C ASP A 45 4.56 -3.55 2.77
N SER A 46 5.63 -3.10 3.44
CA SER A 46 5.61 -2.70 4.85
C SER A 46 6.78 -1.77 5.19
N ALA A 47 6.65 -1.00 6.27
CA ALA A 47 7.75 -0.29 6.92
C ALA A 47 8.38 -1.17 8.00
N ALA A 48 9.71 -1.15 8.13
CA ALA A 48 10.44 -1.84 9.19
C ALA A 48 10.94 -0.85 10.26
N ILE A 49 10.79 -1.23 11.53
CA ILE A 49 11.25 -0.46 12.69
C ILE A 49 12.24 -1.31 13.49
N GLU A 50 13.47 -0.85 13.64
CA GLU A 50 14.51 -1.54 14.42
C GLU A 50 14.33 -1.31 15.93
N ASN A 51 14.22 -2.40 16.67
CA ASN A 51 14.11 -2.44 18.12
C ASN A 51 15.48 -2.57 18.81
N ASP A 52 15.56 -2.23 20.10
CA ASP A 52 16.83 -2.24 20.85
C ASP A 52 17.46 -3.63 20.98
N ASN A 53 16.68 -4.69 20.78
CA ASN A 53 17.14 -6.08 20.84
C ASN A 53 17.64 -6.62 19.48
N GLY A 54 17.80 -5.76 18.47
CA GLY A 54 18.26 -6.14 17.13
C GLY A 54 17.18 -6.82 16.26
N MET A 55 15.92 -6.79 16.69
CA MET A 55 14.78 -7.31 15.91
C MET A 55 14.05 -6.18 15.18
N TYR A 56 13.33 -6.52 14.11
CA TYR A 56 12.48 -5.57 13.37
C TYR A 56 11.00 -5.80 13.65
N THR A 57 10.27 -4.71 13.85
CA THR A 57 8.80 -4.69 13.80
C THR A 57 8.38 -4.19 12.42
N LEU A 58 7.63 -5.03 11.69
CA LEU A 58 7.07 -4.66 10.39
C LEU A 58 5.66 -4.08 10.59
N VAL A 59 5.38 -2.96 9.93
CA VAL A 59 4.10 -2.26 10.01
C VAL A 59 3.61 -1.98 8.59
N THR A 60 2.40 -2.40 8.28
CA THR A 60 1.74 -2.06 7.02
C THR A 60 0.29 -1.67 7.28
N THR A 61 -0.31 -0.99 6.32
CA THR A 61 -1.73 -0.64 6.36
C THR A 61 -2.30 -0.66 4.97
N ASP A 62 -3.44 -1.32 4.83
CA ASP A 62 -4.18 -1.42 3.59
C ASP A 62 -5.62 -0.93 3.75
N ARG A 63 -6.17 -0.45 2.64
CA ARG A 63 -7.58 -0.08 2.56
C ARG A 63 -8.23 -0.75 1.36
N ILE A 64 -9.32 -1.47 1.63
CA ILE A 64 -10.19 -2.02 0.61
C ILE A 64 -11.21 -0.95 0.18
N LYS A 65 -11.52 -0.87 -1.12
CA LYS A 65 -12.54 0.04 -1.64
C LYS A 65 -13.92 -0.29 -1.05
N THR A 66 -14.63 0.73 -0.58
CA THR A 66 -15.98 0.60 -0.01
C THR A 66 -16.94 -0.12 -0.95
N THR A 67 -16.91 0.21 -2.24
CA THR A 67 -17.75 -0.43 -3.25
C THR A 67 -17.47 -1.92 -3.45
N PHE A 68 -16.25 -2.39 -3.15
CA PHE A 68 -15.92 -3.81 -3.16
C PHE A 68 -16.51 -4.51 -1.94
N ILE A 69 -16.42 -3.86 -0.75
CA ILE A 69 -17.03 -4.36 0.49
C ILE A 69 -18.55 -4.50 0.33
N GLU A 70 -19.21 -3.48 -0.22
CA GLU A 70 -20.67 -3.46 -0.44
C GLU A 70 -21.14 -4.59 -1.37
N LYS A 71 -20.35 -4.92 -2.40
CA LYS A 71 -20.70 -5.97 -3.38
C LYS A 71 -20.30 -7.37 -2.93
N PHE A 72 -19.19 -7.50 -2.21
CA PHE A 72 -18.58 -8.79 -1.85
C PHE A 72 -18.15 -8.80 -0.37
N PRO A 73 -19.07 -8.69 0.60
CA PRO A 73 -18.72 -8.47 2.01
C PRO A 73 -17.85 -9.59 2.59
N PHE A 74 -18.16 -10.86 2.31
CA PHE A 74 -17.35 -11.99 2.78
C PHE A 74 -15.98 -12.05 2.10
N GLY A 75 -15.93 -11.79 0.78
CA GLY A 75 -14.67 -11.74 0.04
C GLY A 75 -13.78 -10.59 0.48
N ALA A 76 -14.37 -9.45 0.82
CA ALA A 76 -13.66 -8.31 1.38
C ALA A 76 -13.11 -8.62 2.78
N GLY A 77 -13.89 -9.29 3.63
CA GLY A 77 -13.39 -9.77 4.94
C GLY A 77 -12.18 -10.67 4.79
N PHE A 78 -12.26 -11.68 3.91
CA PHE A 78 -11.12 -12.55 3.62
C PHE A 78 -9.92 -11.80 3.04
N SER A 79 -10.15 -10.87 2.11
CA SER A 79 -9.06 -10.08 1.49
C SER A 79 -8.44 -9.04 2.43
N SER A 80 -9.09 -8.72 3.55
CA SER A 80 -8.59 -7.70 4.50
C SER A 80 -7.56 -8.22 5.49
N ILE A 81 -7.45 -9.55 5.60
CA ILE A 81 -6.58 -10.23 6.56
C ILE A 81 -5.41 -10.98 5.87
N LEU A 82 -5.30 -10.83 4.55
CA LEU A 82 -4.39 -11.55 3.67
C LEU A 82 -3.47 -10.55 2.98
#